data_AF-A0A7S3WLR8-F1
#
_entry.id   AF-A0A7S3WLR8-F1
#
_cell.length_a   1.000
_cell.length_b   1.000
_cell.length_c   1.000
_cell.angle_alpha   90.00
_cell.angle_beta   90.00
_cell.angle_gamma   90.00
#
_symmetry.space_group_name_H-M   'P 1'
#
loop_
_entity.id
_entity.type
_entity.pdbx_description
1 polymer ?
#
loop_
_entity_poly.entity_id
_entity_poly.type
_entity_poly.pdbx_seq_one_letter_code
_entity_poly.pdbx_strand_id
1 'polypeptide(L)'
;PRRTPLANFLLMSFFFSVNHGCVSAVLNISVQLLGDAGSYQSGALYITYAATALLFSAGMVDSFGPRISLMLGSALNTCYVISLPIALITPLNQATLRVVVSIAGGLIG
;
A
#
# COMPACT_ATOMS: atom_id res chain seq x y z
N PRO A 1 2.55 0.98 -33.48
CA PRO A 1 2.88 2.40 -33.17
C PRO A 1 3.74 2.52 -31.89
N ARG A 2 5.02 2.90 -32.03
CA ARG A 2 5.91 3.15 -30.87
C ARG A 2 5.52 4.48 -30.22
N ARG A 3 4.94 4.44 -29.01
CA ARG A 3 4.64 5.64 -28.21
C ARG A 3 5.94 6.35 -27.83
N THR A 4 5.92 7.69 -27.83
CA THR A 4 7.07 8.48 -27.37
C THR A 4 7.35 8.24 -25.89
N PRO A 5 8.61 8.40 -25.42
CA PRO A 5 8.95 8.24 -24.01
C PRO A 5 8.10 9.14 -23.09
N LEU A 6 7.83 10.38 -23.54
CA LEU A 6 6.97 11.34 -22.84
C LEU A 6 5.54 10.81 -22.69
N ALA A 7 4.96 10.25 -23.76
CA ALA A 7 3.61 9.69 -23.70
C ALA A 7 3.53 8.49 -22.75
N ASN A 8 4.55 7.64 -22.70
CA ASN A 8 4.60 6.52 -21.76
C ASN A 8 4.76 6.99 -20.30
N PHE A 9 5.56 8.03 -20.07
CA PHE A 9 5.73 8.63 -18.75
C PHE A 9 4.42 9.26 -18.25
N LEU A 10 3.78 10.09 -19.06
CA LEU A 10 2.50 10.72 -18.72
C LEU A 10 1.42 9.68 -18.42
N LEU A 11 1.35 8.62 -19.23
CA LEU A 11 0.42 7.52 -19.00
C LEU A 11 0.70 6.81 -17.67
N MET A 12 1.97 6.50 -17.38
CA MET A 12 2.37 5.88 -16.11
C MET A 12 2.04 6.78 -14.91
N SER A 13 2.36 8.08 -14.98
CA SER A 13 2.07 9.05 -13.92
C SER A 13 0.56 9.19 -13.66
N PHE A 14 -0.26 9.14 -14.70
CA PHE A 14 -1.71 9.16 -14.57
C PHE A 14 -2.22 7.92 -13.83
N PHE A 15 -1.84 6.71 -14.28
CA PHE A 15 -2.25 5.47 -13.61
C PHE A 15 -1.72 5.39 -12.17
N PHE A 16 -0.49 5.85 -11.93
CA PHE A 16 0.09 5.92 -10.58
C PHE A 16 -0.72 6.86 -9.67
N SER A 17 -1.13 8.04 -10.16
CA SER A 17 -1.96 8.98 -9.39
C SER A 17 -3.33 8.38 -9.05
N VAL A 18 -3.97 7.70 -10.01
CA VAL A 18 -5.25 7.02 -9.77
C VAL A 18 -5.09 5.91 -8.74
N ASN A 19 -4.05 5.07 -8.88
CA ASN A 19 -3.77 4.00 -7.92
C ASN A 19 -3.52 4.56 -6.51
N HIS A 20 -2.66 5.56 -6.40
CA HIS A 20 -2.32 6.20 -5.12
C HIS A 20 -3.53 6.88 -4.48
N GLY A 21 -4.37 7.56 -5.27
CA GLY A 21 -5.62 8.17 -4.81
C GLY A 21 -6.61 7.13 -4.27
N CYS A 22 -6.73 5.98 -4.92
CA CYS A 22 -7.57 4.87 -4.45
C CYS A 22 -7.11 4.37 -3.08
N VAL A 23 -5.81 4.09 -2.91
CA VAL A 23 -5.29 3.63 -1.62
C VAL A 23 -5.48 4.69 -0.52
N SER A 24 -5.24 5.96 -0.83
CA SER A 24 -5.43 7.06 0.12
C SER A 24 -6.88 7.16 0.62
N ALA A 25 -7.85 6.93 -0.26
CA ALA A 25 -9.26 6.88 0.11
C ALA A 25 -9.57 5.71 1.05
N VAL A 26 -9.04 4.51 0.74
CA VAL A 26 -9.21 3.31 1.58
C VAL A 26 -8.61 3.52 2.97
N LEU A 27 -7.45 4.17 3.06
CA LEU A 27 -6.78 4.47 4.33
C LEU A 27 -7.64 5.38 5.21
N ASN A 28 -8.25 6.42 4.63
CA ASN A 28 -9.19 7.29 5.35
C ASN A 28 -10.45 6.54 5.83
N ILE A 29 -11.03 5.74 4.93
CA ILE A 29 -12.21 4.91 5.20
C ILE A 29 -11.92 3.88 6.32
N SER A 30 -10.70 3.32 6.35
CA SER A 30 -10.27 2.35 7.36
C SER A 30 -10.36 2.89 8.78
N VAL A 31 -9.94 4.13 9.00
CA VAL A 31 -9.97 4.78 10.31
C VAL A 31 -11.41 5.03 10.75
N GLN A 32 -12.29 5.41 9.82
CA GLN A 32 -13.70 5.64 10.10
C GLN A 32 -14.47 4.36 10.45
N LEU A 33 -14.20 3.25 9.75
CA LEU A 33 -14.91 1.98 9.94
C LEU A 33 -14.34 1.10 11.05
N LEU A 34 -13.01 1.06 11.20
CA LEU A 34 -12.34 0.16 12.16
C LEU A 34 -11.95 0.86 13.48
N GLY A 35 -12.06 2.19 13.57
CA GLY A 35 -11.63 2.96 14.74
C GLY A 35 -10.14 2.74 15.02
N ASP A 36 -9.79 2.41 16.26
CA ASP A 36 -8.39 2.19 16.69
C ASP A 36 -7.65 1.15 15.84
N ALA A 37 -8.34 0.09 15.39
CA ALA A 37 -7.71 -0.94 14.54
C ALA A 37 -7.33 -0.40 13.14
N GLY A 38 -8.04 0.59 12.62
CA GLY A 38 -7.70 1.28 11.37
C GLY A 38 -6.53 2.26 11.56
N SER A 39 -6.42 2.88 12.73
CA SER A 39 -5.27 3.70 13.10
C SER A 39 -3.98 2.86 13.23
N TYR A 40 -4.05 1.66 13.84
CA TYR A 40 -2.91 0.74 13.90
C TYR A 40 -2.49 0.24 12.51
N GLN A 41 -3.46 -0.07 11.65
CA GLN A 41 -3.21 -0.48 10.27
C GLN A 41 -2.48 0.62 9.48
N SER A 42 -2.97 1.85 9.58
CA SER A 42 -2.37 3.02 8.92
C SER A 42 -0.97 3.32 9.48
N GLY A 43 -0.81 3.25 10.80
CA GLY A 43 0.48 3.47 11.46
C GLY A 43 1.53 2.42 11.08
N ALA A 44 1.14 1.14 11.04
CA ALA A 44 2.02 0.06 10.59
C ALA A 44 2.50 0.29 9.16
N LEU A 45 1.59 0.70 8.25
CA LEU A 45 1.94 0.99 6.87
C LEU A 45 2.91 2.17 6.74
N TYR A 46 2.71 3.26 7.49
CA TYR A 46 3.66 4.38 7.43
C TYR A 46 5.04 4.02 7.97
N ILE A 47 5.11 3.19 9.02
CA ILE A 47 6.38 2.73 9.59
C ILE A 47 7.10 1.80 8.61
N THR A 48 6.40 0.84 8.01
CA THR A 48 6.98 -0.10 7.03
C THR A 48 7.41 0.61 5.76
N TYR A 49 6.60 1.56 5.29
CA TYR A 49 6.95 2.41 4.16
C TYR A 49 8.22 3.23 4.45
N ALA A 50 8.31 3.86 5.61
CA ALA A 50 9.49 4.62 6.01
C ALA A 50 10.73 3.72 6.17
N ALA A 51 10.59 2.55 6.79
CA ALA A 51 11.69 1.59 6.94
C ALA A 51 12.18 1.06 5.58
N THR A 52 11.26 0.76 4.66
CA THR A 52 11.58 0.32 3.30
C THR A 52 12.26 1.43 2.50
N ALA A 53 11.77 2.67 2.64
CA ALA A 53 12.37 3.83 2.01
C ALA A 53 13.81 4.07 2.50
N LEU A 54 14.05 3.95 3.80
CA LEU A 54 15.37 4.21 4.42
C LEU A 54 16.39 3.09 4.19
N LEU A 55 15.96 1.83 4.28
CA LEU A 55 16.88 0.68 4.31
C LEU A 55 16.98 -0.03 2.96
N PHE A 56 15.90 -0.06 2.17
CA PHE A 56 15.79 -0.93 1.00
C PHE A 56 15.62 -0.19 -0.33
N SER A 57 15.21 1.08 -0.33
CA SER A 57 14.93 1.81 -1.58
C SER A 57 16.14 1.91 -2.50
N ALA A 58 17.33 2.21 -1.97
CA ALA A 58 18.54 2.30 -2.78
C ALA A 58 18.94 0.92 -3.33
N GLY A 59 18.98 -0.11 -2.49
CA GLY A 59 19.35 -1.47 -2.89
C GLY A 59 18.38 -2.12 -3.87
N MET A 60 17.06 -1.86 -3.75
CA MET A 60 16.06 -2.34 -4.70
C MET A 60 16.21 -1.70 -6.07
N VAL A 61 16.38 -0.37 -6.12
CA VAL A 61 16.50 0.36 -7.39
C VAL A 61 17.78 -0.03 -8.13
N ASP A 62 18.88 -0.23 -7.40
CA ASP A 62 20.15 -0.66 -7.98
C ASP A 62 20.12 -2.11 -8.48
N SER A 63 19.37 -3.00 -7.82
CA SER A 63 19.30 -4.43 -8.20
C SER A 63 18.28 -4.74 -9.29
N PHE A 64 17.07 -4.17 -9.21
CA PHE A 64 15.95 -4.49 -10.11
C PHE A 64 15.69 -3.41 -11.18
N GLY A 65 16.35 -2.26 -11.05
CA GLY A 65 16.13 -1.11 -11.90
C GLY A 65 14.88 -0.31 -11.52
N PRO A 66 14.80 0.97 -11.94
CA PRO A 66 13.78 1.91 -11.49
C PRO A 66 12.36 1.53 -11.94
N ARG A 67 12.20 0.88 -13.10
CA ARG A 67 10.87 0.50 -13.62
C ARG A 67 10.24 -0.65 -12.85
N ILE A 68 11.00 -1.71 -12.57
CA ILE A 68 10.49 -2.88 -11.85
C ILE A 68 10.27 -2.53 -10.38
N SER A 69 11.15 -1.72 -9.79
CA SER A 69 10.99 -1.23 -8.42
C SER A 69 9.69 -0.41 -8.25
N LEU A 70 9.35 0.44 -9.22
CA LEU A 70 8.07 1.15 -9.25
C LEU A 70 6.85 0.21 -9.38
N MET A 71 6.95 -0.82 -10.22
CA MET A 71 5.89 -1.82 -10.36
C MET A 71 5.69 -2.64 -9.08
N LEU A 72 6.77 -3.07 -8.43
CA LEU A 72 6.71 -3.79 -7.16
C LEU A 72 6.12 -2.93 -6.04
N GLY A 73 6.59 -1.68 -5.90
CA GLY A 73 6.05 -0.76 -4.89
C GLY A 73 4.56 -0.47 -5.08
N SER A 74 4.10 -0.31 -6.33
CA SER A 74 2.67 -0.12 -6.61
C SER A 74 1.83 -1.39 -6.43
N ALA A 75 2.40 -2.57 -6.67
CA ALA A 75 1.74 -3.85 -6.42
C ALA A 75 1.55 -4.12 -4.92
N LEU A 76 2.60 -3.92 -4.10
CA LEU A 76 2.54 -4.06 -2.64
C LEU A 76 1.52 -3.10 -2.03
N ASN A 77 1.50 -1.85 -2.51
CA ASN A 77 0.52 -0.85 -2.07
C ASN A 77 -0.93 -1.27 -2.40
N THR A 78 -1.14 -2.01 -3.50
CA THR A 78 -2.46 -2.58 -3.82
C THR A 78 -2.82 -3.75 -2.91
N CYS A 79 -1.85 -4.59 -2.54
CA CYS A 79 -2.06 -5.69 -1.59
C CYS A 79 -2.52 -5.20 -0.22
N TYR A 80 -2.05 -4.03 0.22
CA TYR A 80 -2.55 -3.40 1.45
C TYR A 80 -4.07 -3.19 1.43
N VAL A 81 -4.65 -2.73 0.32
CA VAL A 81 -6.10 -2.48 0.20
C VAL A 81 -6.91 -3.75 0.47
N ILE A 82 -6.36 -4.92 0.16
CA ILE A 82 -7.00 -6.23 0.39
C ILE A 82 -7.12 -6.55 1.89
N SER A 83 -6.25 -5.99 2.73
CA SER A 83 -6.31 -6.24 4.18
C SER A 83 -7.56 -5.64 4.85
N LEU A 84 -8.12 -4.56 4.30
CA LEU A 84 -9.32 -3.90 4.84
C LEU A 84 -10.60 -4.76 4.73
N PRO A 85 -10.99 -5.31 3.56
CA PRO A 85 -12.15 -6.19 3.48
C PRO A 85 -11.95 -7.48 4.29
N ILE A 86 -10.72 -8.00 4.37
CA ILE A 86 -10.41 -9.16 5.23
C ILE A 86 -10.64 -8.83 6.71
N ALA A 87 -10.21 -7.64 7.16
CA ALA A 87 -10.46 -7.20 8.53
C ALA A 87 -11.96 -6.94 8.80
N LEU A 88 -12.76 -6.60 7.77
CA LEU A 88 -14.20 -6.34 7.89
C LEU A 88 -15.04 -7.62 8.00
N ILE A 89 -14.63 -8.70 7.34
CA ILE A 89 -15.32 -10.02 7.42
C ILE A 89 -14.99 -10.80 8.71
N THR A 90 -14.02 -10.33 9.49
CA THR A 90 -13.58 -11.00 10.72
C THR A 90 -14.53 -10.66 11.89
N PRO A 91 -15.11 -11.65 12.59
CA PRO A 91 -16.15 -11.41 13.60
C PRO A 91 -15.67 -10.59 14.80
N LEU A 92 -16.53 -9.67 15.27
CA LEU A 92 -16.30 -8.70 16.37
C LEU A 92 -15.84 -9.30 17.71
N ASN A 93 -16.07 -10.61 17.93
CA ASN A 93 -15.73 -11.30 19.18
C ASN A 93 -14.21 -11.53 19.37
N GLN A 94 -13.38 -11.19 18.38
CA GLN A 94 -11.92 -11.33 18.44
C GLN A 94 -11.21 -10.04 18.00
N ALA A 95 -11.32 -8.99 18.82
CA ALA A 95 -10.65 -7.70 18.59
C ALA A 95 -9.14 -7.86 18.32
N THR A 96 -8.47 -8.79 19.01
CA THR A 96 -7.05 -9.10 18.81
C THR A 96 -6.77 -9.64 17.40
N LEU A 97 -7.65 -10.46 16.84
CA LEU A 97 -7.44 -11.08 15.52
C LEU A 97 -7.66 -10.05 14.40
N ARG A 98 -8.59 -9.10 14.58
CA ARG A 98 -8.72 -7.93 13.68
C ARG A 98 -7.45 -7.07 13.66
N VAL A 99 -6.81 -6.83 14.80
CA VAL A 99 -5.57 -6.04 14.89
C VAL A 99 -4.37 -6.79 14.30
N VAL A 100 -4.26 -8.10 14.52
CA VAL A 100 -3.18 -8.91 13.92
C VAL A 100 -3.29 -8.95 12.40
N VAL A 101 -4.50 -9.14 11.86
CA VAL A 101 -4.74 -9.14 10.41
C VAL A 101 -4.47 -7.74 9.81
N SER A 102 -4.84 -6.68 10.51
CA SER A 102 -4.64 -5.31 10.02
C SER A 102 -3.17 -4.88 10.06
N ILE A 103 -2.40 -5.30 11.08
CA ILE A 103 -0.94 -5.10 11.14
C ILE A 103 -0.23 -5.94 10.07
N ALA A 104 -0.61 -7.21 9.90
CA ALA A 104 -0.04 -8.07 8.85
C ALA A 104 -0.28 -7.48 7.45
N GLY A 105 -1.47 -6.93 7.21
CA GLY A 105 -1.79 -6.19 5.99
C GLY A 105 -0.96 -4.92 5.80
N GLY A 106 -0.74 -4.15 6.87
CA GLY A 106 0.12 -2.96 6.87
C GLY A 106 1.61 -3.26 6.68
N LEU A 107 2.09 -4.43 7.11
CA LEU A 107 3.47 -4.90 6.89
C LEU A 107 3.74 -5.31 5.43
N ILE A 108 2.71 -5.75 4.70
CA ILE A 108 2.83 -6.19 3.30
C ILE A 108 2.77 -4.99 2.33
N GLY A 109 2.07 -3.92 2.71
CA GLY A 109 1.98 -2.66 1.96
C GLY A 109 3.24 -1.82 2.05
#